data_AF-A0A1N7PLH3-F1
#
_entry.id   AF-A0A1N7PLH3-F1
#
_cell.length_a   1.000
_cell.length_b   1.000
_cell.length_c   1.000
_cell.angle_alpha   90.00
_cell.angle_beta   90.00
_cell.angle_gamma   90.00
#
_symmetry.space_group_name_H-M   'P 1'
#
loop_
_entity.id
_entity.type
_entity.pdbx_description
1 polymer ?
#
loop_
_entity_poly.entity_id
_entity_poly.type
_entity_poly.pdbx_seq_one_letter_code
_entity_poly.pdbx_strand_id
1 'polypeptide(L)'
;MTKHKPIPAPATSDVPAQPSTIHLAQLAAFEADGTPCIICEGVPHPRPALALVSLGIGDVGCRVAVSFSLAGGSGGLQPVILGKIVAPPVPSPTPLPNLSGPPVSAEVDGREERLEIMGEREIVLRCGKASITLTRAGKIVLRGTYICSRSSGMNRIKGGSVQLN
;
A
#
# COMPACT_ATOMS: atom_id res chain seq x y z
N MET A 1 -72.55 16.75 -9.87
CA MET A 1 -71.50 16.92 -10.91
C MET A 1 -70.32 17.67 -10.30
N THR A 2 -69.42 16.96 -9.65
CA THR A 2 -68.20 17.52 -9.03
C THR A 2 -67.03 16.67 -9.51
N LYS A 3 -66.19 17.27 -10.36
CA LYS A 3 -65.14 16.60 -11.12
C LYS A 3 -63.98 16.23 -10.20
N HIS A 4 -63.68 14.94 -10.10
CA HIS A 4 -62.45 14.43 -9.47
C HIS A 4 -61.24 14.90 -10.28
N LYS A 5 -60.35 15.67 -9.66
CA LYS A 5 -59.05 16.08 -10.21
C LYS A 5 -58.08 14.88 -10.05
N PRO A 6 -57.45 14.37 -11.12
CA PRO A 6 -56.50 13.27 -11.00
C PRO A 6 -55.18 13.77 -10.39
N ILE A 7 -54.60 12.95 -9.51
CA ILE A 7 -53.28 13.12 -8.88
C ILE A 7 -52.21 12.84 -9.95
N PRO A 8 -51.16 13.68 -10.12
CA PRO A 8 -50.09 13.38 -11.06
C PRO A 8 -49.22 12.23 -10.53
N ALA A 9 -48.96 11.24 -11.40
CA ALA A 9 -48.05 10.13 -11.15
C ALA A 9 -46.59 10.62 -10.96
N PRO A 10 -45.77 9.98 -10.11
CA PRO A 10 -44.37 10.33 -9.99
C PRO A 10 -43.64 10.04 -11.31
N ALA A 11 -42.95 11.06 -11.82
CA ALA A 11 -42.09 10.95 -12.99
C ALA A 11 -41.01 9.90 -12.71
N THR A 12 -41.09 8.78 -13.43
CA THR A 12 -40.01 7.79 -13.50
C THR A 12 -38.89 8.44 -14.29
N SER A 13 -37.92 9.04 -13.59
CA SER A 13 -36.68 9.49 -14.22
C SER A 13 -35.86 8.25 -14.55
N ASP A 14 -36.07 7.73 -15.74
CA ASP A 14 -35.26 6.71 -16.38
C ASP A 14 -33.90 7.34 -16.72
N VAL A 15 -32.99 7.34 -15.75
CA VAL A 15 -31.60 7.76 -15.98
C VAL A 15 -30.95 6.60 -16.73
N PRO A 16 -30.54 6.77 -18.00
CA PRO A 16 -29.80 5.73 -18.69
C PRO A 16 -28.50 5.49 -17.92
N ALA A 17 -28.35 4.29 -17.35
CA ALA A 17 -27.13 3.87 -16.68
C ALA A 17 -25.99 3.88 -17.70
N GLN A 18 -25.25 4.99 -17.78
CA GLN A 18 -23.94 4.98 -18.42
C GLN A 18 -23.11 3.88 -17.74
N PRO A 19 -22.45 3.00 -18.50
CA PRO A 19 -21.64 1.96 -17.90
C PRO A 19 -20.56 2.63 -17.06
N SER A 20 -20.59 2.41 -15.74
CA SER A 20 -19.51 2.80 -14.85
C SER A 20 -18.25 2.07 -15.31
N THR A 21 -17.31 2.80 -15.92
CA THR A 21 -16.06 2.22 -16.38
C THR A 21 -15.25 1.76 -15.18
N ILE A 22 -14.76 0.51 -15.25
CA ILE A 22 -13.85 -0.04 -14.26
C ILE A 22 -12.43 0.38 -14.63
N HIS A 23 -11.73 1.01 -13.68
CA HIS A 23 -10.34 1.39 -13.80
C HIS A 23 -9.47 0.55 -12.87
N LEU A 24 -8.20 0.44 -13.21
CA LEU A 24 -7.19 -0.22 -12.38
C LEU A 24 -6.46 0.84 -11.56
N ALA A 25 -6.33 0.58 -10.27
CA ALA A 25 -5.56 1.42 -9.35
C ALA A 25 -4.76 0.54 -8.38
N GLN A 26 -3.85 1.15 -7.66
CA GLN A 26 -3.09 0.50 -6.60
C GLN A 26 -3.53 1.02 -5.24
N LEU A 27 -3.78 0.13 -4.28
CA LEU A 27 -4.00 0.53 -2.89
C LEU A 27 -2.67 1.07 -2.34
N ALA A 28 -2.64 2.34 -1.99
CA ALA A 28 -1.41 3.03 -1.61
C ALA A 28 -1.22 3.11 -0.10
N ALA A 29 -2.29 3.39 0.64
CA ALA A 29 -2.27 3.57 2.08
C ALA A 29 -3.70 3.53 2.67
N PHE A 30 -3.79 3.75 3.97
CA PHE A 30 -5.03 4.07 4.68
C PHE A 30 -4.84 5.40 5.43
N GLU A 31 -5.87 6.22 5.48
CA GLU A 31 -5.91 7.40 6.35
C GLU A 31 -6.08 6.98 7.82
N ALA A 32 -5.94 7.95 8.74
CA ALA A 32 -6.03 7.70 10.18
C ALA A 32 -7.42 7.17 10.62
N ASP A 33 -8.46 7.42 9.83
CA ASP A 33 -9.82 6.93 10.05
C ASP A 33 -10.08 5.55 9.41
N GLY A 34 -9.07 4.96 8.75
CA GLY A 34 -9.18 3.69 8.03
C GLY A 34 -9.70 3.82 6.60
N THR A 35 -9.87 5.04 6.07
CA THR A 35 -10.25 5.26 4.68
C THR A 35 -9.11 4.83 3.74
N PRO A 36 -9.33 3.90 2.79
CA PRO A 36 -8.28 3.47 1.87
C PRO A 36 -7.95 4.58 0.86
N CYS A 37 -6.66 4.78 0.58
CA CYS A 37 -6.19 5.68 -0.46
C CYS A 37 -5.68 4.88 -1.66
N ILE A 38 -6.05 5.29 -2.86
CA ILE A 38 -5.58 4.67 -4.11
C ILE A 38 -4.68 5.63 -4.91
N ILE A 39 -3.77 5.06 -5.69
CA ILE A 39 -3.06 5.75 -6.76
C ILE A 39 -3.57 5.19 -8.09
N CYS A 40 -4.09 6.07 -8.94
CA CYS A 40 -4.54 5.72 -10.28
C CYS A 40 -3.39 5.87 -11.27
N GLU A 41 -3.37 5.07 -12.33
CA GLU A 41 -2.39 5.23 -13.41
C GLU A 41 -2.46 6.65 -14.00
N GLY A 42 -1.32 7.32 -14.11
CA GLY A 42 -1.21 8.69 -14.59
C GLY A 42 -1.46 9.78 -13.55
N VAL A 43 -1.87 9.45 -12.32
CA VAL A 43 -2.03 10.44 -11.24
C VAL A 43 -1.26 10.00 -9.97
N PRO A 44 -0.08 10.58 -9.70
CA PRO A 44 0.82 10.09 -8.65
C PRO A 44 0.40 10.46 -7.22
N HIS A 45 -0.68 11.21 -7.05
CA HIS A 45 -1.16 11.63 -5.73
C HIS A 45 -2.20 10.62 -5.20
N PRO A 46 -1.99 10.05 -3.99
CA PRO A 46 -2.98 9.23 -3.33
C PRO A 46 -4.30 9.98 -3.17
N ARG A 47 -5.41 9.30 -3.44
CA ARG A 47 -6.76 9.84 -3.23
C ARG A 47 -7.60 8.91 -2.37
N PRO A 48 -8.38 9.44 -1.42
CA PRO A 48 -9.29 8.64 -0.62
C PRO A 48 -10.34 7.98 -1.51
N ALA A 49 -10.64 6.73 -1.21
CA ALA A 49 -11.62 5.92 -1.90
C ALA A 49 -12.58 5.27 -0.90
N LEU A 50 -13.81 5.05 -1.32
CA LEU A 50 -14.72 4.15 -0.59
C LEU A 50 -14.35 2.71 -0.94
N ALA A 51 -14.60 1.76 -0.04
CA ALA A 51 -14.41 0.35 -0.33
C ALA A 51 -15.69 -0.45 -0.10
N LEU A 52 -16.04 -1.28 -1.07
CA LEU A 52 -17.11 -2.28 -0.96
C LEU A 52 -16.59 -3.65 -0.48
N VAL A 53 -15.27 -3.76 -0.27
CA VAL A 53 -14.61 -4.98 0.21
C VAL A 53 -13.76 -4.67 1.42
N SER A 54 -13.54 -5.66 2.29
CA SER A 54 -12.59 -5.53 3.39
C SER A 54 -11.17 -5.44 2.84
N LEU A 55 -10.47 -4.36 3.20
CA LEU A 55 -9.07 -4.14 2.88
C LEU A 55 -8.31 -3.97 4.19
N GLY A 56 -7.15 -4.60 4.28
CA GLY A 56 -6.24 -4.46 5.42
C GLY A 56 -4.88 -3.88 5.00
N ILE A 57 -4.04 -3.57 5.98
CA ILE A 57 -2.68 -3.05 5.75
C ILE A 57 -1.85 -4.00 4.88
N GLY A 58 -2.05 -5.32 5.01
CA GLY A 58 -1.39 -6.32 4.17
C GLY A 58 -1.77 -6.28 2.69
N ASP A 59 -2.82 -5.54 2.32
CA ASP A 59 -3.24 -5.36 0.94
C ASP A 59 -2.60 -4.14 0.27
N VAL A 60 -1.85 -3.31 1.02
CA VAL A 60 -1.14 -2.15 0.45
C VAL A 60 -0.16 -2.63 -0.64
N GLY A 61 -0.22 -1.97 -1.79
CA GLY A 61 0.52 -2.34 -2.99
C GLY A 61 -0.25 -3.26 -3.96
N CYS A 62 -1.37 -3.84 -3.53
CA CYS A 62 -2.19 -4.67 -4.40
C CYS A 62 -2.94 -3.84 -5.46
N ARG A 63 -3.20 -4.47 -6.61
CA ARG A 63 -4.06 -3.91 -7.65
C ARG A 63 -5.53 -4.06 -7.26
N VAL A 64 -6.29 -2.99 -7.40
CA VAL A 64 -7.72 -2.93 -7.11
C VAL A 64 -8.49 -2.46 -8.34
N ALA A 65 -9.71 -2.98 -8.50
CA ALA A 65 -10.67 -2.52 -9.46
C ALA A 65 -11.49 -1.37 -8.84
N VAL A 66 -11.53 -0.22 -9.50
CA VAL A 66 -12.18 0.99 -8.99
C VAL A 66 -13.16 1.55 -10.03
N SER A 67 -14.31 2.02 -9.57
CA SER A 67 -15.22 2.84 -10.37
C SER A 67 -15.26 4.26 -9.81
N PHE A 68 -15.53 5.25 -10.64
CA PHE A 68 -15.69 6.62 -10.18
C PHE A 68 -17.17 6.98 -10.11
N SER A 69 -17.62 7.43 -8.94
CA SER A 69 -18.95 8.00 -8.73
C SER A 69 -18.86 9.52 -8.65
N LEU A 70 -19.92 10.22 -9.05
CA LEU A 70 -20.04 11.66 -8.79
C LEU A 70 -20.35 11.86 -7.31
N ALA A 71 -19.42 12.48 -6.58
CA ALA A 71 -19.70 12.89 -5.20
C ALA A 71 -20.70 14.06 -5.21
N GLY A 72 -21.83 13.88 -4.54
CA GLY A 72 -22.85 14.92 -4.37
C GLY A 72 -22.34 16.06 -3.50
N GLY A 73 -21.73 17.08 -4.11
CA GLY A 73 -21.40 18.33 -3.42
C GLY A 73 -20.28 19.16 -4.05
N SER A 74 -19.25 18.53 -4.63
CA SER A 74 -18.01 19.26 -5.00
C SER A 74 -17.48 18.97 -6.40
N GLY A 75 -18.24 18.29 -7.26
CA GLY A 75 -17.87 18.06 -8.68
C GLY A 75 -16.65 17.15 -8.91
N GLY A 76 -16.14 16.51 -7.86
CA GLY A 76 -15.04 15.54 -7.94
C GLY A 76 -15.55 14.13 -8.20
N LEU A 77 -14.79 13.37 -9.01
CA LEU A 77 -14.96 11.93 -9.17
C LEU A 77 -14.44 11.23 -7.91
N GLN A 78 -15.34 10.62 -7.14
CA GLN A 78 -15.02 9.84 -5.96
C GLN A 78 -14.77 8.38 -6.35
N PRO A 79 -13.56 7.84 -6.12
CA PRO A 79 -13.29 6.44 -6.41
C PRO A 79 -13.98 5.52 -5.39
N VAL A 80 -14.51 4.42 -5.90
CA VAL A 80 -15.12 3.33 -5.13
C VAL A 80 -14.41 2.04 -5.53
N ILE A 81 -13.75 1.41 -4.57
CA ILE A 81 -13.09 0.11 -4.73
C ILE A 81 -14.15 -0.98 -4.77
N LEU A 82 -14.24 -1.64 -5.91
CA LEU A 82 -15.18 -2.74 -6.16
C LEU A 82 -14.59 -4.08 -5.71
N GLY A 83 -13.26 -4.23 -5.78
CA GLY A 83 -12.59 -5.44 -5.33
C GLY A 83 -11.08 -5.47 -5.58
N LYS A 84 -10.43 -6.45 -4.96
CA LYS A 84 -9.02 -6.77 -5.19
C LYS A 84 -8.87 -7.62 -6.44
N ILE A 85 -7.85 -7.32 -7.24
CA ILE A 85 -7.49 -8.14 -8.38
C ILE A 85 -6.56 -9.23 -7.88
N VAL A 86 -7.12 -10.42 -7.74
CA VAL A 86 -6.36 -11.62 -7.41
C VAL A 86 -5.81 -12.16 -8.73
N ALA A 87 -4.49 -12.07 -8.92
CA ALA A 87 -3.87 -12.82 -10.02
C ALA A 87 -4.17 -14.30 -9.81
N PRO A 88 -4.54 -15.07 -10.86
CA PRO A 88 -4.71 -16.50 -10.70
C PRO A 88 -3.42 -17.08 -10.10
N PRO A 89 -3.50 -17.99 -9.12
CA PRO A 89 -2.32 -18.69 -8.66
C PRO A 89 -1.73 -19.38 -9.88
N VAL A 90 -0.63 -18.86 -10.41
CA VAL A 90 0.11 -19.55 -11.45
C VAL A 90 0.52 -20.87 -10.81
N PRO A 91 0.08 -22.04 -11.31
CA PRO A 91 0.65 -23.29 -10.87
C PRO A 91 2.12 -23.23 -11.28
N SER A 92 3.00 -22.89 -10.34
CA SER A 92 4.43 -22.94 -10.56
C SER A 92 4.78 -24.39 -10.88
N PRO A 93 5.41 -24.68 -12.04
CA PRO A 93 5.99 -25.99 -12.22
C PRO A 93 7.10 -26.14 -11.17
N THR A 94 6.90 -27.09 -10.25
CA THR A 94 7.81 -27.51 -9.18
C THR A 94 8.15 -26.44 -8.11
N PRO A 95 7.93 -26.72 -6.82
CA PRO A 95 8.39 -25.83 -5.75
C PRO A 95 9.91 -25.88 -5.66
N LEU A 96 10.58 -24.84 -6.15
CA LEU A 96 11.89 -24.47 -5.62
C LEU A 96 11.73 -24.10 -4.13
N PRO A 97 12.69 -24.45 -3.26
CA PRO A 97 12.57 -24.28 -1.82
C PRO A 97 12.25 -22.84 -1.45
N ASN A 98 11.17 -22.67 -0.66
CA ASN A 98 10.67 -21.46 -0.02
C ASN A 98 11.64 -20.26 0.00
N LEU A 99 11.34 -19.26 -0.83
CA LEU A 99 11.80 -17.87 -0.62
C LEU A 99 10.74 -17.00 0.09
N SER A 100 9.61 -17.57 0.51
CA SER A 100 8.68 -16.89 1.42
C SER A 100 9.21 -17.02 2.85
N GLY A 101 10.10 -16.11 3.23
CA GLY A 101 10.38 -15.85 4.64
C GLY A 101 9.13 -15.34 5.37
N PRO A 102 9.11 -15.38 6.72
CA PRO A 102 8.00 -14.82 7.50
C PRO A 102 7.74 -13.36 7.09
N PRO A 103 6.48 -12.89 7.15
CA PRO A 103 6.13 -11.53 6.75
C PRO A 103 6.96 -10.53 7.52
N VAL A 104 7.61 -9.60 6.80
CA VAL A 104 8.28 -8.45 7.40
C VAL A 104 7.20 -7.42 7.70
N SER A 105 6.83 -7.28 8.98
CA SER A 105 5.97 -6.20 9.44
C SER A 105 6.81 -4.93 9.62
N ALA A 106 6.45 -3.87 8.90
CA ALA A 106 6.92 -2.52 9.18
C ALA A 106 5.73 -1.75 9.76
N GLU A 107 5.79 -1.45 11.05
CA GLU A 107 4.81 -0.57 11.68
C GLU A 107 5.38 0.86 11.66
N VAL A 108 4.62 1.77 11.06
CA VAL A 108 4.85 3.21 11.15
C VAL A 108 3.86 3.70 12.18
N ASP A 109 4.31 3.95 13.40
CA ASP A 109 3.44 4.49 14.44
C ASP A 109 3.15 5.96 14.07
N GLY A 110 1.94 6.25 13.59
CA GLY A 110 1.53 7.56 13.10
C GLY A 110 1.49 8.68 14.16
N ARG A 111 1.98 8.41 15.37
CA ARG A 111 2.16 9.37 16.47
C ARG A 111 3.61 9.60 16.87
N GLU A 112 4.55 8.79 16.36
CA GLU A 112 5.98 8.93 16.65
C GLU A 112 6.76 9.04 15.34
N GLU A 113 7.81 9.87 15.32
CA GLU A 113 8.78 9.96 14.21
C GLU A 113 9.68 8.71 14.14
N ARG A 114 9.14 7.51 14.40
CA ARG A 114 9.88 6.26 14.55
C ARG A 114 9.32 5.16 13.64
N LEU A 115 10.20 4.61 12.80
CA LEU A 115 9.96 3.41 12.01
C LEU A 115 10.67 2.21 12.66
N GLU A 116 9.94 1.15 12.95
CA GLU A 116 10.50 -0.10 13.48
C GLU A 116 10.36 -1.24 12.46
N ILE A 117 11.48 -1.88 12.13
CA ILE A 117 11.56 -3.03 11.22
C ILE A 117 12.04 -4.23 12.04
N MET A 118 11.23 -5.28 12.10
CA MET A 118 11.53 -6.51 12.85
C MET A 118 11.66 -7.72 11.90
N GLY A 119 12.55 -8.65 12.26
CA GLY A 119 12.72 -9.91 11.55
C GLY A 119 13.30 -11.00 12.46
N GLU A 120 12.71 -12.20 12.43
CA GLU A 120 13.07 -13.30 13.34
C GLU A 120 14.48 -13.88 13.09
N ARG A 121 14.96 -13.80 11.85
CA ARG A 121 16.23 -14.42 11.42
C ARG A 121 17.25 -13.40 10.95
N GLU A 122 16.84 -12.54 10.04
CA GLU A 122 17.67 -11.49 9.46
C GLU A 122 16.82 -10.34 8.90
N ILE A 123 17.42 -9.15 8.85
CA ILE A 123 16.89 -7.98 8.14
C ILE A 123 17.95 -7.56 7.12
N VAL A 124 17.57 -7.43 5.85
CA VAL A 124 18.49 -7.05 4.78
C VAL A 124 17.95 -5.88 3.97
N LEU A 125 18.66 -4.75 4.00
CA LEU A 125 18.41 -3.59 3.13
C LEU A 125 19.38 -3.68 1.95
N ARG A 126 18.87 -3.87 0.73
CA ARG A 126 19.67 -4.14 -0.47
C ARG A 126 19.44 -3.08 -1.56
N CYS A 127 20.53 -2.62 -2.16
CA CYS A 127 20.51 -1.74 -3.33
C CYS A 127 21.66 -2.14 -4.27
N GLY A 128 21.33 -2.80 -5.39
CA GLY A 128 22.31 -3.32 -6.33
C GLY A 128 23.35 -4.24 -5.66
N LYS A 129 24.64 -3.85 -5.72
CA LYS A 129 25.76 -4.60 -5.12
C LYS A 129 26.00 -4.28 -3.64
N ALA A 130 25.23 -3.36 -3.05
CA ALA A 130 25.37 -2.95 -1.66
C ALA A 130 24.28 -3.56 -0.77
N SER A 131 24.64 -3.86 0.48
CA SER A 131 23.68 -4.35 1.48
C SER A 131 24.05 -3.99 2.91
N ILE A 132 23.03 -3.74 3.73
CA ILE A 132 23.12 -3.70 5.20
C ILE A 132 22.34 -4.90 5.72
N THR A 133 22.99 -5.76 6.51
CA THR A 133 22.39 -6.98 7.06
C THR A 133 22.50 -7.01 8.58
N LEU A 134 21.38 -7.11 9.29
CA LEU A 134 21.30 -7.43 10.71
C LEU A 134 20.90 -8.90 10.86
N THR A 135 21.63 -9.65 11.66
CA THR A 135 21.36 -11.08 11.93
C THR A 135 20.79 -11.28 13.33
N ARG A 136 20.06 -12.39 13.56
CA ARG A 136 19.58 -12.76 14.90
C ARG A 136 20.68 -12.89 15.97
N ALA A 137 21.94 -13.07 15.56
CA ALA A 137 23.08 -13.14 16.48
C ALA A 137 23.60 -11.75 16.91
N GLY A 138 22.95 -10.67 16.48
CA GLY A 138 23.37 -9.29 16.76
C GLY A 138 24.51 -8.80 15.85
N LYS A 139 24.96 -9.60 14.88
CA LYS A 139 25.98 -9.18 13.92
C LYS A 139 25.36 -8.27 12.87
N ILE A 140 26.00 -7.11 12.64
CA ILE A 140 25.70 -6.18 11.55
C ILE A 140 26.80 -6.31 10.48
N VAL A 141 26.40 -6.46 9.22
CA VAL A 141 27.31 -6.55 8.07
C VAL A 141 27.00 -5.44 7.07
N LEU A 142 28.00 -4.63 6.76
CA LEU A 142 27.96 -3.62 5.70
C LEU A 142 28.73 -4.16 4.49
N ARG A 143 28.08 -4.29 3.33
CA ARG A 143 28.72 -4.66 2.06
C ARG A 143 28.53 -3.55 1.03
N GLY A 144 29.59 -3.25 0.31
CA GLY A 144 29.60 -2.31 -0.80
C GLY A 144 31.01 -2.21 -1.36
N THR A 145 31.15 -1.61 -2.55
CA THR A 145 32.46 -1.30 -3.14
C THR A 145 33.16 -0.15 -2.43
N TYR A 146 32.41 0.64 -1.67
CA TYR A 146 32.90 1.77 -0.89
C TYR A 146 31.96 2.02 0.30
N ILE A 147 32.52 2.30 1.48
CA ILE A 147 31.79 2.69 2.68
C ILE A 147 32.38 4.01 3.17
N CYS A 148 31.55 5.07 3.21
CA CYS A 148 31.91 6.34 3.83
C CYS A 148 31.20 6.45 5.19
N SER A 149 31.97 6.52 6.27
CA SER A 149 31.44 6.81 7.60
C SER A 149 31.78 8.25 7.95
N ARG A 150 30.78 9.14 7.86
CA ARG A 150 30.90 10.56 8.22
C ARG A 150 29.95 10.86 9.36
N SER A 151 30.47 11.46 10.43
CA SER A 151 29.70 11.97 11.55
C SER A 151 30.08 13.42 11.82
N SER A 152 29.11 14.24 12.24
CA SER A 152 29.38 15.58 12.78
C SER A 152 29.92 15.53 14.20
N GLY A 153 29.66 14.43 14.92
CA GLY A 153 30.18 14.16 16.26
C GLY A 153 31.21 13.01 16.26
N MET A 154 31.53 12.51 17.45
CA MET A 154 32.45 11.38 17.60
C MET A 154 31.81 10.07 17.14
N ASN A 155 32.53 9.30 16.31
CA ASN A 155 32.19 7.90 16.04
C ASN A 155 32.85 7.01 17.11
N ARG A 156 32.05 6.48 18.05
CA ARG A 156 32.56 5.76 19.23
C ARG A 156 32.53 4.25 19.02
N ILE A 157 33.71 3.64 19.02
CA ILE A 157 33.88 2.18 18.96
C ILE A 157 34.31 1.70 20.36
N LYS A 158 33.56 0.76 20.95
CA LYS A 158 33.88 0.16 22.26
C LYS A 158 34.21 -1.32 22.10
N GLY A 159 35.27 -1.78 22.78
CA GLY A 159 35.66 -3.20 22.80
C GLY A 159 36.13 -3.77 21.45
N GLY A 160 36.55 -2.93 20.50
CA GLY A 160 36.88 -3.35 19.14
C GLY A 160 38.38 -3.58 18.91
N SER A 161 38.72 -4.64 18.19
CA SER A 161 39.96 -4.74 17.42
C SER A 161 39.68 -4.26 15.99
N VAL A 162 40.56 -3.41 15.45
CA VAL A 162 40.46 -2.96 14.05
C VAL A 162 41.53 -3.71 13.27
N GLN A 163 41.08 -4.53 12.32
CA GLN A 163 41.97 -5.18 11.37
C GLN A 163 41.84 -4.49 10.02
N LEU A 164 42.92 -3.83 9.60
CA LEU A 164 43.07 -3.23 8.29
C LEU A 164 43.97 -4.16 7.46
N ASN A 165 43.53 -4.52 6.27
CA ASN A 165 44.32 -5.27 5.28
C ASN A 165 44.43 -4.45 4.01
#